data_AF-W4RUX9-F1
#
_entry.id   AF-W4RUX9-F1
#
_cell.length_a   1.000
_cell.length_b   1.000
_cell.length_c   1.000
_cell.angle_alpha   90.00
_cell.angle_beta   90.00
_cell.angle_gamma   90.00
#
_symmetry.space_group_name_H-M   'P 1'
#
loop_
_entity.id
_entity.type
_entity.pdbx_description
1 polymer ?
#
loop_
_entity_poly.entity_id
_entity_poly.type
_entity_poly.pdbx_seq_one_letter_code
_entity_poly.pdbx_strand_id
1 'polypeptide(L)' 'MKVSYHGHSVVKIETKGKTILIDPFITGNDLTDLKVEDVKPDVII' A
#
# COMPACT_ATOMS: atom_id res chain seq x y z
N MET A 1 -9.09 2.64 -12.16
CA MET A 1 -7.92 3.03 -11.34
C MET A 1 -8.45 3.49 -10.01
N LYS A 2 -7.99 2.89 -8.92
CA LYS A 2 -8.36 3.25 -7.55
C LYS A 2 -7.09 3.56 -6.78
N VAL A 3 -7.07 4.67 -6.06
CA VAL A 3 -5.92 5.15 -5.28
C VAL A 3 -6.39 5.34 -3.85
N SER A 4 -5.63 4.84 -2.89
CA SER A 4 -5.90 5.00 -1.45
C SER A 4 -4.62 5.34 -0.69
N TYR A 5 -4.80 6.15 0.35
CA TYR A 5 -3.74 6.60 1.25
C TYR A 5 -3.79 5.80 2.55
N HIS A 6 -2.64 5.37 3.05
CA HIS A 6 -2.52 4.45 4.18
C HIS A 6 -1.52 4.94 5.23
N GLY A 7 -1.44 6.25 5.46
CA GLY A 7 -0.57 6.86 6.46
C GLY A 7 0.87 7.11 5.99
N HIS A 8 1.57 8.07 6.61
CA HIS A 8 2.88 8.57 6.18
C HIS A 8 2.91 8.94 4.68
N SER A 9 3.71 8.23 3.88
CA SER A 9 3.79 8.34 2.41
C SER A 9 3.24 7.09 1.71
N VAL A 10 2.57 6.18 2.44
CA VAL A 10 2.08 4.92 1.91
C VAL A 10 0.89 5.16 0.98
N VAL A 11 1.04 4.84 -0.30
CA VAL A 11 -0.04 4.93 -1.29
C VAL A 11 -0.23 3.57 -1.96
N LYS A 12 -1.49 3.11 -2.02
CA LYS A 12 -1.88 1.91 -2.75
C LYS A 12 -2.63 2.29 -4.01
N ILE A 13 -2.25 1.68 -5.14
CA ILE A 13 -2.91 1.85 -6.43
C ILE A 13 -3.38 0.50 -6.94
N GLU A 14 -4.68 0.39 -7.24
CA GLU A 14 -5.30 -0.77 -7.87
C GLU A 14 -5.70 -0.39 -9.31
N THR A 15 -5.05 -1.00 -10.29
CA THR A 15 -5.26 -0.69 -11.71
C THR A 15 -4.98 -1.88 -12.61
N LYS A 16 -5.80 -2.11 -13.63
CA LYS A 16 -5.63 -3.23 -14.60
C LYS A 16 -5.42 -4.60 -13.93
N GLY A 17 -6.06 -4.85 -12.79
CA GLY A 17 -5.89 -6.10 -12.03
C GLY A 17 -4.54 -6.24 -11.31
N LYS A 18 -3.77 -5.15 -11.21
CA LYS A 18 -2.49 -5.07 -10.51
C LYS A 18 -2.59 -4.19 -9.28
N THR A 19 -1.84 -4.56 -8.25
CA THR A 19 -1.68 -3.78 -7.01
C THR A 19 -0.28 -3.20 -6.94
N ILE A 20 -0.18 -1.88 -6.79
CA ILE A 20 1.08 -1.16 -6.61
C ILE A 20 1.06 -0.55 -5.22
N LEU A 21 2.13 -0.73 -4.45
CA LEU A 21 2.37 -0.02 -3.19
C LEU A 21 3.56 0.93 -3.37
N ILE A 22 3.39 2.17 -2.93
CA ILE A 22 4.42 3.20 -2.93
C ILE A 22 4.81 3.46 -1.48
N ASP A 23 6.12 3.49 -1.18
CA ASP A 23 6.70 3.68 0.15
C ASP A 23 5.98 2.86 1.25
N PRO A 24 5.98 1.51 1.19
CA PRO A 24 5.20 0.66 2.10
C PRO A 24 5.80 0.59 3.53
N PHE A 25 5.91 1.72 4.21
CA PHE A 25 6.21 1.79 5.63
C PHE A 25 4.98 1.35 6.44
N ILE A 26 4.84 0.03 6.60
CA ILE A 26 3.70 -0.62 7.28
C ILE A 26 4.04 -0.92 8.74
N THR A 27 5.02 -1.78 9.00
CA THR A 27 5.41 -2.13 10.37
C THR A 27 6.04 -0.94 11.09
N GLY A 28 5.50 -0.57 12.25
CA GLY A 28 5.94 0.59 13.03
C GLY A 28 5.30 1.92 12.59
N ASN A 29 4.39 1.90 11.62
CA ASN A 29 3.59 3.06 11.23
C ASN A 29 2.21 3.00 11.88
N ASP A 30 2.04 3.66 13.02
CA ASP A 30 0.77 3.65 13.76
C ASP A 30 -0.40 4.33 13.02
N LEU A 31 -0.13 5.03 11.92
CA LEU A 31 -1.13 5.68 11.08
C LEU A 31 -1.60 4.81 9.90
N THR A 32 -0.99 3.63 9.71
CA THR A 32 -1.38 2.72 8.63
C THR A 32 -2.49 1.78 9.07
N ASP A 33 -3.41 1.52 8.15
CA ASP A 33 -4.47 0.52 8.27
C ASP A 33 -4.10 -0.82 7.59
N LEU A 34 -2.93 -0.89 6.96
CA LEU A 34 -2.45 -2.10 6.29
C LEU A 34 -1.75 -3.06 7.25
N LYS A 35 -1.86 -4.35 6.95
CA LYS A 35 -1.06 -5.41 7.58
C LYS A 35 -0.22 -6.12 6.53
N VAL A 36 1.04 -6.44 6.87
CA VAL A 36 2.01 -7.02 5.93
C VAL A 36 1.51 -8.34 5.36
N GLU A 37 0.86 -9.16 6.18
CA GLU A 37 0.29 -10.45 5.81
C GLU A 37 -0.90 -10.37 4.84
N ASP A 38 -1.61 -9.24 4.82
CA ASP A 38 -2.83 -9.05 4.02
C ASP A 38 -2.55 -8.41 2.66
N VAL A 39 -1.37 -7.81 2.48
CA VAL A 39 -1.00 -7.12 1.24
C VAL A 39 -0.23 -8.03 0.29
N LYS A 40 -0.64 -8.03 -0.98
CA LYS A 40 0.00 -8.78 -2.07
C LYS A 40 0.28 -7.83 -3.25
N PRO A 41 1.26 -6.93 -3.13
CA PRO A 41 1.61 -6.03 -4.23
C PRO A 41 2.22 -6.82 -5.39
N ASP A 42 1.85 -6.46 -6.62
CA ASP A 42 2.57 -6.88 -7.83
C ASP A 42 3.83 -6.02 -8.03
N VAL A 43 3.82 -4.77 -7.55
CA VAL A 43 4.92 -3.80 -7.68
C VAL A 43 5.06 -3.00 -6.38
N ILE A 44 6.31 -2.76 -5.97
CA ILE A 44 6.67 -1.85 -4.88
C ILE A 44 7.59 -0.77 -5.46
N ILE A 45 7.31 0.50 -5.16
CA ILE A 45 8.12 1.67 -5.55
C ILE A 45 8.49 2.46 -4.31
#